data_AF-A0A6L5ENZ1-F1
#
_entry.id   AF-A0A6L5ENZ1-F1
#
_cell.length_a   1.000
_cell.length_b   1.000
_cell.length_c   1.000
_cell.angle_alpha   90.00
_cell.angle_beta   90.00
_cell.angle_gamma   90.00
#
_symmetry.space_group_name_H-M   'P 1'
#
loop_
_entity.id
_entity.type
_entity.pdbx_description
1 polymer ?
#
loop_
_entity_poly.entity_id
_entity_poly.type
_entity_poly.pdbx_seq_one_letter_code
_entity_poly.pdbx_strand_id
1 'polypeptide(L)'
;MPKCLRVGCPRPRAAPDHEGLGLCLGHYRQLHAGTIGADHNPRVREYPVEAAAHLIETERRPGERDRALARRLGIPKDTIHHVRHRHWPVLRSATWEELAEAIARAQHARLQADIDLGAAVGEQMPLWP
;
A
#
# COMPACT_ATOMS: atom_id res chain seq x y z
N MET A 1 0.70 -10.36 14.60
CA MET A 1 -0.44 -9.42 14.45
C MET A 1 -1.12 -9.69 13.12
N PRO A 2 -2.42 -10.02 13.10
CA PRO A 2 -3.13 -10.25 11.85
C PRO A 2 -3.07 -8.98 10.98
N LYS A 3 -3.02 -9.16 9.66
CA LYS A 3 -3.10 -8.06 8.68
C LYS A 3 -4.46 -8.10 8.00
N CYS A 4 -5.04 -6.94 7.66
CA CYS A 4 -6.17 -6.82 6.78
C CYS A 4 -5.88 -7.62 5.50
N LEU A 5 -6.76 -8.56 5.20
CA LEU A 5 -6.62 -9.47 4.08
C LEU A 5 -6.90 -8.81 2.72
N ARG A 6 -7.39 -7.57 2.70
CA ARG A 6 -7.60 -6.82 1.45
C ARG A 6 -6.27 -6.42 0.83
N VAL A 7 -5.99 -6.98 -0.35
CA VAL A 7 -4.84 -6.60 -1.21
C VAL A 7 -4.85 -5.09 -1.43
N GLY A 8 -3.69 -4.44 -1.30
CA GLY A 8 -3.55 -2.99 -1.48
C GLY A 8 -4.15 -2.14 -0.36
N CYS A 9 -4.53 -2.71 0.79
CA CYS A 9 -4.99 -1.93 1.94
C CYS A 9 -3.87 -0.99 2.43
N PRO A 10 -4.06 0.35 2.42
CA PRO A 10 -3.02 1.31 2.84
C PRO A 10 -2.76 1.27 4.36
N ARG A 11 -3.62 0.59 5.13
CA ARG A 11 -3.48 0.39 6.59
C ARG A 11 -3.71 -1.07 6.98
N PRO A 12 -2.84 -2.00 6.54
CA PRO A 12 -3.09 -3.42 6.66
C PRO A 12 -2.96 -3.93 8.10
N ARG A 13 -2.53 -3.17 9.12
CA ARG A 13 -2.53 -3.66 10.52
C ARG A 13 -3.55 -2.95 11.43
N ALA A 14 -4.42 -2.11 10.87
CA ALA A 14 -5.45 -1.45 11.65
C ALA A 14 -6.48 -2.49 12.15
N ALA A 15 -6.36 -2.89 13.43
CA ALA A 15 -7.24 -3.80 14.17
C ALA A 15 -8.06 -4.77 13.30
N PRO A 16 -7.42 -5.70 12.57
CA PRO A 16 -8.14 -6.58 11.66
C PRO A 16 -8.74 -7.74 12.43
N ASP A 17 -9.88 -7.49 13.09
CA ASP A 17 -10.89 -8.47 13.53
C ASP A 17 -12.01 -7.74 14.33
N HIS A 18 -13.25 -7.71 13.81
CA HIS A 18 -14.46 -7.41 14.60
C HIS A 18 -15.43 -8.62 14.69
N GLU A 19 -15.27 -9.65 13.85
CA GLU A 19 -16.12 -10.87 13.73
C GLU A 19 -15.37 -12.09 13.10
N GLY A 20 -14.04 -12.11 13.12
CA GLY A 20 -13.20 -13.21 12.60
C GLY A 20 -12.80 -13.11 11.12
N LEU A 21 -13.15 -12.02 10.43
CA LEU A 21 -12.96 -11.87 8.96
C LEU A 21 -11.57 -11.38 8.53
N GLY A 22 -10.72 -10.95 9.47
CA GLY A 22 -9.39 -10.43 9.15
C GLY A 22 -9.42 -9.16 8.28
N LEU A 23 -10.45 -8.32 8.39
CA LEU A 23 -10.56 -7.03 7.71
C LEU A 23 -10.46 -5.88 8.71
N CYS A 24 -9.82 -4.77 8.31
CA CYS A 24 -9.85 -3.54 9.11
C CYS A 24 -11.24 -2.89 9.07
N LEU A 25 -11.56 -2.02 10.02
CA LEU A 25 -12.87 -1.34 10.13
C LEU A 25 -13.34 -0.67 8.83
N GLY A 26 -12.42 -0.10 8.05
CA GLY A 26 -12.75 0.51 6.75
C GLY A 26 -13.25 -0.52 5.73
N HIS A 27 -12.54 -1.63 5.57
CA HIS A 27 -12.93 -2.70 4.65
C HIS A 27 -14.11 -3.53 5.19
N TYR A 28 -14.26 -3.64 6.51
CA TYR A 28 -15.44 -4.22 7.14
C TYR A 28 -16.71 -3.43 6.82
N ARG A 29 -16.67 -2.09 6.93
CA ARG A 29 -17.79 -1.23 6.54
C ARG A 29 -18.14 -1.37 5.05
N GLN A 30 -17.14 -1.46 4.18
CA GLN A 30 -17.36 -1.71 2.75
C GLN A 30 -18.00 -3.07 2.50
N LEU A 31 -17.59 -4.12 3.22
CA LEU A 31 -18.21 -5.44 3.15
C LEU A 31 -19.70 -5.37 3.53
N HIS A 32 -20.03 -4.74 4.66
CA HIS A 32 -21.42 -4.57 5.11
C HIS A 32 -22.26 -3.71 4.16
N ALA A 33 -21.66 -2.70 3.54
CA ALA A 33 -22.30 -1.89 2.53
C ALA A 33 -22.44 -2.61 1.18
N GLY A 34 -21.91 -3.83 1.02
CA GLY A 34 -21.88 -4.55 -0.25
C GLY A 34 -20.97 -3.92 -1.31
N THR A 35 -20.08 -3.00 -0.92
CA THR A 35 -19.17 -2.27 -1.80
C THR A 35 -17.76 -2.82 -1.78
N ILE A 36 -17.48 -3.88 -1.01
CA ILE A 36 -16.17 -4.52 -1.01
C ILE A 36 -15.87 -5.08 -2.40
N GLY A 37 -14.74 -4.65 -2.96
CA GLY A 37 -14.39 -5.04 -4.32
C GLY A 37 -15.31 -4.47 -5.40
N ALA A 38 -16.12 -3.44 -5.12
CA ALA A 38 -16.85 -2.70 -6.16
C ALA A 38 -15.93 -2.23 -7.30
N ASP A 39 -14.68 -1.91 -6.96
CA ASP A 39 -13.64 -1.52 -7.92
C ASP A 39 -12.80 -2.71 -8.42
N HIS A 40 -13.02 -3.93 -7.87
CA HIS A 40 -12.29 -5.14 -8.25
C HIS A 40 -13.08 -5.92 -9.30
N ASN A 41 -12.66 -5.79 -10.56
CA ASN A 41 -13.21 -6.59 -11.65
C ASN A 41 -12.32 -7.83 -11.91
N PRO A 42 -12.75 -9.05 -11.54
CA PRO A 42 -11.96 -10.27 -11.70
C PRO A 42 -11.75 -10.69 -13.17
N ARG A 43 -12.45 -10.04 -14.11
CA ARG A 43 -12.24 -10.26 -15.56
C ARG A 43 -11.10 -9.41 -16.11
N VAL A 44 -10.65 -8.40 -15.37
CA VAL A 44 -9.50 -7.57 -15.77
C VAL A 44 -8.23 -8.37 -15.55
N ARG A 45 -7.59 -8.77 -16.65
CA ARG A 45 -6.32 -9.52 -16.66
C ARG A 45 -5.11 -8.61 -16.84
N GLU A 46 -5.36 -7.36 -17.25
CA GLU A 46 -4.36 -6.40 -17.66
C GLU A 46 -4.74 -5.01 -17.15
N TYR A 47 -3.78 -4.31 -16.55
CA TYR A 47 -3.94 -2.98 -15.99
C TYR A 47 -3.11 -1.98 -16.78
N PRO A 48 -3.60 -0.75 -17.05
CA PRO A 48 -2.81 0.28 -17.71
C PRO A 48 -1.51 0.56 -16.94
N VAL A 49 -0.38 0.63 -17.66
CA VAL A 49 0.92 0.90 -17.03
C VAL A 49 0.95 2.29 -16.37
N GLU A 50 0.15 3.24 -16.87
CA GLU A 50 0.07 4.61 -16.37
C GLU A 50 -0.38 4.66 -14.91
N ALA A 51 -1.35 3.83 -14.54
CA ALA A 51 -1.81 3.73 -13.16
C ALA A 51 -0.69 3.26 -12.24
N ALA A 52 0.10 2.29 -12.70
CA ALA A 52 1.24 1.76 -11.96
C ALA A 52 2.39 2.77 -11.87
N ALA A 53 2.67 3.49 -12.95
CA ALA A 53 3.67 4.55 -12.99
C ALA A 53 3.31 5.68 -12.02
N HIS A 54 2.03 6.05 -11.95
CA HIS A 54 1.56 7.04 -10.99
C HIS A 54 1.81 6.58 -9.55
N LEU A 55 1.41 5.35 -9.21
CA LEU A 55 1.64 4.78 -7.88
C LEU A 55 3.14 4.76 -7.52
N ILE A 56 4.01 4.33 -8.44
CA ILE A 56 5.46 4.33 -8.22
C ILE A 56 6.00 5.73 -7.95
N GLU A 57 5.56 6.74 -8.72
CA GLU A 57 6.05 8.10 -8.55
C GLU A 57 5.56 8.73 -7.24
N THR A 58 4.35 8.40 -6.76
CA THR A 58 3.88 8.87 -5.44
C THR A 58 4.73 8.38 -4.28
N GLU A 59 5.33 7.21 -4.41
CA GLU A 59 6.20 6.63 -3.39
C GLU A 59 7.66 7.02 -3.55
N ARG A 60 8.08 7.41 -4.75
CA ARG A 60 9.48 7.71 -5.06
C ARG A 60 9.94 9.00 -4.36
N ARG A 61 11.10 8.94 -3.71
CA ARG A 61 11.71 10.12 -3.09
C ARG A 61 12.48 10.94 -4.15
N PRO A 62 12.60 12.27 -3.98
CA PRO A 62 13.39 13.10 -4.89
C PRO A 62 14.82 12.54 -5.03
N GLY A 63 15.29 12.38 -6.28
CA GLY A 63 16.62 11.84 -6.59
C GLY A 63 16.80 10.33 -6.35
N GLU A 64 15.76 9.61 -5.89
CA GLU A 64 15.86 8.18 -5.64
C GLU A 64 16.04 7.39 -6.95
N ARG A 65 17.03 6.50 -6.94
CA ARG A 65 17.35 5.60 -8.05
C ARG A 65 16.43 4.39 -8.02
N ASP A 66 16.09 3.83 -9.19
CA ASP A 66 15.21 2.65 -9.31
C ASP A 66 15.63 1.49 -8.42
N ARG A 67 16.94 1.22 -8.31
CA ARG A 67 17.47 0.15 -7.45
C ARG A 67 17.22 0.40 -5.96
N ALA A 68 17.26 1.65 -5.51
CA ALA A 68 16.98 2.00 -4.11
C ALA A 68 15.47 1.85 -3.84
N LEU A 69 14.64 2.37 -4.75
CA LEU A 69 13.19 2.24 -4.69
C LEU A 69 12.75 0.77 -4.68
N ALA A 70 13.32 -0.05 -5.56
CA ALA A 70 13.07 -1.49 -5.67
C ALA A 70 13.34 -2.23 -4.37
N ARG A 71 14.48 -1.95 -3.73
CA ARG A 71 14.83 -2.54 -2.43
C ARG A 71 13.86 -2.11 -1.34
N ARG A 72 13.47 -0.83 -1.33
CA ARG A 72 12.57 -0.27 -0.32
C ARG A 72 11.14 -0.83 -0.43
N LEU A 73 10.64 -0.99 -1.65
CA LEU A 73 9.31 -1.56 -1.90
C LEU A 73 9.30 -3.09 -1.88
N GLY A 74 10.45 -3.74 -2.05
CA GLY A 74 10.56 -5.20 -2.14
C GLY A 74 10.03 -5.74 -3.48
N ILE A 75 10.25 -5.00 -4.58
CA ILE A 75 9.79 -5.33 -5.94
C ILE A 75 11.01 -5.46 -6.85
N PRO A 76 11.01 -6.32 -7.88
CA PRO A 76 12.09 -6.37 -8.86
C PRO A 76 12.38 -5.00 -9.48
N LYS A 77 13.67 -4.65 -9.57
CA LYS A 77 14.13 -3.37 -10.17
C LYS A 77 13.67 -3.23 -11.61
N ASP A 78 13.63 -4.33 -12.36
CA ASP A 78 13.22 -4.29 -13.77
C ASP A 78 11.73 -3.97 -13.90
N THR A 79 10.86 -4.46 -13.00
CA THR A 79 9.45 -4.04 -12.94
C THR A 79 9.34 -2.53 -12.76
N ILE A 80 10.10 -1.95 -11.83
CA ILE A 80 10.10 -0.50 -11.61
C ILE A 80 10.58 0.25 -12.86
N HIS A 81 11.69 -0.21 -13.45
CA HIS A 81 12.27 0.41 -14.63
C HIS A 81 11.27 0.41 -15.80
N HIS A 82 10.71 -0.75 -16.15
CA HIS A 82 9.77 -0.87 -17.27
C HIS A 82 8.48 -0.10 -17.05
N VAL A 83 7.96 -0.04 -15.82
CA VAL A 83 6.77 0.74 -15.49
C VAL A 83 7.05 2.25 -15.56
N ARG A 84 8.14 2.74 -14.94
CA ARG A 84 8.47 4.17 -14.95
C ARG A 84 8.75 4.72 -16.34
N HIS A 85 9.45 3.93 -17.16
CA HIS A 85 9.78 4.28 -18.53
C HIS A 85 8.69 3.89 -19.55
N ARG A 86 7.56 3.32 -19.09
CA ARG A 86 6.41 2.93 -19.94
C ARG A 86 6.82 2.03 -21.10
N HIS A 87 7.75 1.11 -20.84
CA HIS A 87 8.17 0.13 -21.85
C HIS A 87 7.08 -0.89 -22.18
N TRP A 88 6.10 -1.06 -21.30
CA TRP A 88 4.95 -1.94 -21.51
C TRP A 88 3.67 -1.12 -21.54
N PRO A 89 2.73 -1.42 -22.44
CA PRO A 89 1.43 -0.74 -22.45
C PRO A 89 0.54 -1.15 -21.27
N VAL A 90 0.72 -2.38 -20.76
CA VAL A 90 -0.09 -2.95 -19.69
C VAL A 90 0.74 -3.81 -18.73
N LEU A 91 0.25 -3.98 -17.51
CA LEU A 91 0.74 -4.93 -16.51
C LEU A 91 -0.25 -6.09 -16.34
N ARG A 92 0.27 -7.32 -16.23
CA ARG A 92 -0.54 -8.47 -15.82
C ARG A 92 -1.10 -8.26 -14.42
N SER A 93 -2.29 -8.82 -14.15
CA SER A 93 -2.95 -8.72 -12.84
C SER A 93 -2.05 -9.11 -11.66
N ALA A 94 -1.29 -10.20 -11.77
CA ALA A 94 -0.37 -10.63 -10.72
C ALA A 94 0.71 -9.57 -10.41
N THR A 95 1.35 -9.01 -11.44
CA THR A 95 2.37 -7.95 -11.28
C THR A 95 1.76 -6.67 -10.73
N TRP A 96 0.53 -6.34 -11.13
CA TRP A 96 -0.21 -5.20 -10.59
C TRP A 96 -0.50 -5.39 -9.09
N GLU A 97 -0.99 -6.57 -8.69
CA GLU A 97 -1.33 -6.88 -7.30
C GLU A 97 -0.08 -6.87 -6.40
N GLU A 98 1.03 -7.44 -6.86
CA GLU A 98 2.33 -7.39 -6.17
C GLU A 98 2.79 -5.95 -5.94
N LEU A 99 2.70 -5.10 -6.97
CA LEU A 99 3.05 -3.68 -6.89
C LEU A 99 2.14 -2.94 -5.92
N ALA A 100 0.83 -3.12 -6.02
CA ALA A 100 -0.16 -2.46 -5.17
C ALA A 100 0.02 -2.87 -3.70
N GLU A 101 0.26 -4.14 -3.41
CA GLU A 101 0.52 -4.61 -2.04
C GLU A 101 1.83 -4.03 -1.49
N ALA A 102 2.89 -4.01 -2.30
CA ALA A 102 4.18 -3.45 -1.90
C ALA A 102 4.11 -1.96 -1.56
N ILE A 103 3.40 -1.18 -2.36
CA ILE A 103 3.19 0.25 -2.11
C ILE A 103 2.35 0.46 -0.86
N ALA A 104 1.26 -0.30 -0.69
CA ALA A 104 0.44 -0.24 0.50
C ALA A 104 1.22 -0.58 1.79
N ARG A 105 2.14 -1.55 1.72
CA ARG A 105 3.07 -1.85 2.83
C ARG A 105 4.00 -0.66 3.15
N ALA A 106 4.57 -0.01 2.13
CA ALA A 106 5.46 1.12 2.32
C ALA A 106 4.74 2.33 2.92
N GLN A 107 3.54 2.64 2.45
CA GLN A 107 2.69 3.70 2.98
C GLN A 107 2.35 3.48 4.45
N HIS A 108 1.99 2.24 4.79
CA HIS A 108 1.73 1.89 6.18
C HIS A 108 2.97 2.06 7.07
N ALA A 109 4.14 1.60 6.61
CA ALA A 109 5.37 1.76 7.37
C ALA A 109 5.70 3.23 7.65
N ARG A 110 5.46 4.12 6.67
CA ARG A 110 5.60 5.57 6.86
C ARG A 110 4.60 6.10 7.89
N LEU A 111 3.31 5.79 7.72
CA LEU A 111 2.26 6.23 8.64
C LEU A 111 2.50 5.76 10.09
N GLN A 112 2.99 4.53 10.26
CA GLN A 112 3.33 4.01 11.59
C GLN A 112 4.49 4.79 12.20
N ALA A 113 5.55 5.07 11.43
CA ALA A 113 6.66 5.89 11.91
C ALA A 113 6.20 7.30 12.30
N ASP A 114 5.29 7.92 11.54
CA ASP A 114 4.73 9.22 11.87
C ASP A 114 3.92 9.19 13.19
N ILE A 115 3.14 8.11 13.41
CA ILE A 115 2.40 7.89 14.67
C ILE A 115 3.37 7.69 15.84
N ASP A 116 4.39 6.86 15.67
CA ASP A 116 5.36 6.56 16.72
C ASP A 116 6.15 7.82 17.12
N LEU A 117 6.50 8.66 16.14
CA LEU A 117 7.11 9.98 16.38
C LEU A 117 6.15 10.93 17.10
N GLY A 118 4.88 10.98 16.69
CA GLY A 118 3.85 11.79 17.36
C GLY A 118 3.59 11.36 18.81
N ALA A 119 3.61 10.06 19.08
CA ALA A 119 3.49 9.50 20.43
C ALA A 119 4.71 9.85 21.31
N ALA A 120 5.93 9.74 20.77
CA ALA A 120 7.15 10.10 21.48
C ALA A 120 7.23 11.59 21.84
N VAL A 121 6.65 12.48 21.02
CA VAL A 121 6.54 13.92 21.32
C VAL A 121 5.45 14.21 22.36
N GLY A 122 4.36 13.44 22.37
CA GLY A 122 3.29 13.55 23.36
C GLY A 122 3.67 13.11 24.79
N GLU A 123 4.67 12.23 24.94
CA GLU A 123 5.20 11.79 26.24
C GLU A 123 6.22 12.78 26.87
N GLN A 124 6.61 13.85 26.18
CA GLN A 124 7.50 14.91 26.69
C GLN A 124 6.73 16.15 27.17
N MET A 125 5.57 15.97 27.82
CA MET A 125 5.07 17.00 28.73
C MET A 125 5.41 16.57 30.16
N PRO A 126 6.38 17.21 30.83
CA PRO A 126 6.52 17.02 32.26
C PRO A 126 5.23 17.48 32.93
N LEU A 127 4.58 16.55 33.62
CA LEU A 127 3.62 16.86 34.68
C LEU A 127 4.42 17.61 35.76
N TRP A 128 4.59 18.91 35.60
CA TRP A 128 5.02 19.80 36.67
C TRP A 128 3.78 20.33 37.41
N PRO A 129 3.95 20.64 38.70
CA PRO A 129 3.19 20.08 39.82
C PRO A 129 1.81 20.71 40.05
#